data_AF-A0A945MTI1-F1
#
_entry.id   AF-A0A945MTI1-F1
#
_cell.length_a   1.000
_cell.length_b   1.000
_cell.length_c   1.000
_cell.angle_alpha   90.00
_cell.angle_beta   90.00
_cell.angle_gamma   90.00
#
_symmetry.space_group_name_H-M   'P 1'
#
loop_
_entity.id
_entity.type
_entity.pdbx_description
1 polymer ?
#
loop_
_entity_poly.entity_id
_entity_poly.type
_entity_poly.pdbx_seq_one_letter_code
_entity_poly.pdbx_strand_id
1 'polypeptide(L)'
;QIIGLLQLIDHTTRPTPFSQELRIFKICSQLDELHRTASAEQGYAELERFLKRRLHYLHPDLTRYEIKAAERHIDKILSARPAVLEIVGEAQNEISIQLDLDEIERGVQIARVAMRVAGRTRYVPYKIMPTETTPGKHIIVRRDPASGAVVPALKRGICRYVERDGNGFWKSAS
;
A
#
# COMPACT_ATOMS: atom_id res chain seq x y z
N GLN A 1 -55.17 -17.34 -5.48
CA GLN A 1 -54.29 -16.22 -5.07
C GLN A 1 -52.79 -16.55 -5.11
N ILE A 2 -52.37 -17.82 -5.19
CA ILE A 2 -50.97 -18.22 -5.29
C ILE A 2 -50.32 -17.83 -6.64
N ILE A 3 -51.08 -17.86 -7.74
CA ILE A 3 -50.59 -17.50 -9.09
C ILE A 3 -50.16 -16.02 -9.18
N GLY A 4 -50.88 -15.11 -8.52
CA GLY A 4 -50.51 -13.70 -8.49
C GLY A 4 -49.21 -13.43 -7.72
N LEU A 5 -48.99 -14.17 -6.64
CA LEU A 5 -47.77 -14.08 -5.83
C LEU A 5 -46.56 -14.68 -6.58
N LEU A 6 -46.76 -15.77 -7.32
CA LEU A 6 -45.76 -16.34 -8.23
C LEU A 6 -45.42 -15.40 -9.39
N GLN A 7 -46.41 -14.74 -10.02
CA GLN A 7 -46.16 -13.74 -11.07
C GLN A 7 -45.43 -12.50 -10.54
N LEU A 8 -45.72 -12.08 -9.30
CA LEU A 8 -45.05 -10.95 -8.65
C LEU A 8 -43.60 -11.32 -8.28
N ILE A 9 -43.39 -12.54 -7.76
CA ILE A 9 -42.05 -13.10 -7.56
C ILE A 9 -41.30 -13.17 -8.89
N ASP A 10 -41.89 -13.72 -9.96
CA ASP A 10 -41.30 -13.79 -11.30
C ASP A 10 -40.97 -12.41 -11.89
N HIS A 11 -41.76 -11.38 -11.57
CA HIS A 11 -41.47 -10.00 -11.99
C HIS A 11 -40.35 -9.37 -11.16
N THR A 12 -40.21 -9.76 -9.89
CA THR A 12 -39.11 -9.31 -9.01
C THR A 12 -37.81 -10.11 -9.18
N THR A 13 -37.86 -11.33 -9.70
CA THR A 13 -36.71 -12.20 -9.96
C THR A 13 -36.17 -12.08 -11.37
N ARG A 14 -36.97 -11.59 -12.33
CA ARG A 14 -36.47 -11.15 -13.63
C ARG A 14 -35.53 -9.95 -13.44
N PRO A 15 -34.46 -9.83 -14.24
CA PRO A 15 -33.59 -8.66 -14.21
C PRO A 15 -34.38 -7.46 -14.72
N THR A 16 -35.08 -6.79 -13.80
CA THR A 16 -35.66 -5.48 -14.02
C THR A 16 -34.53 -4.45 -13.96
N PRO A 17 -34.67 -3.28 -14.62
CA PRO A 17 -33.70 -2.21 -14.49
C PRO A 17 -33.42 -1.85 -13.01
N PHE A 18 -34.46 -1.87 -12.17
CA PHE A 18 -34.33 -1.60 -10.74
C PHE A 18 -33.52 -2.68 -9.99
N SER A 19 -33.79 -3.96 -10.22
CA SER A 19 -33.03 -5.04 -9.58
C SER A 19 -31.57 -5.08 -10.05
N GLN A 20 -31.31 -4.71 -11.30
CA GLN A 20 -29.95 -4.56 -11.83
C GLN A 20 -29.20 -3.43 -11.14
N GLU A 21 -29.81 -2.26 -10.97
CA GLU A 21 -29.20 -1.14 -10.23
C GLU A 21 -28.91 -1.51 -8.77
N LEU A 22 -29.84 -2.22 -8.10
CA LEU A 22 -29.60 -2.73 -6.73
C LEU A 22 -28.44 -3.73 -6.67
N ARG A 23 -28.33 -4.60 -7.68
CA ARG A 23 -27.23 -5.56 -7.78
C ARG A 23 -25.89 -4.85 -7.98
N ILE A 24 -25.85 -3.85 -8.88
CA ILE A 24 -24.67 -3.00 -9.09
C ILE A 24 -24.28 -2.30 -7.79
N PHE A 25 -25.23 -1.71 -7.08
CA PHE A 25 -24.99 -1.04 -5.81
C PHE A 25 -24.35 -1.99 -4.78
N LYS A 26 -24.86 -3.23 -4.67
CA LYS A 26 -24.30 -4.26 -3.80
C LYS A 26 -22.86 -4.62 -4.19
N ILE A 27 -22.59 -4.79 -5.48
CA ILE A 27 -21.25 -5.09 -6.00
C ILE A 27 -20.29 -3.94 -5.69
N CYS A 28 -20.69 -2.69 -5.91
CA CYS A 28 -19.89 -1.51 -5.59
C CYS A 28 -19.55 -1.44 -4.10
N SER A 29 -20.52 -1.70 -3.21
CA SER A 29 -20.28 -1.74 -1.76
C SER A 29 -19.29 -2.83 -1.37
N GLN A 30 -19.33 -4.01 -2.01
CA GLN A 30 -18.34 -5.07 -1.78
C GLN A 30 -16.94 -4.68 -2.28
N LEU A 31 -16.85 -4.00 -3.42
CA LEU A 31 -15.59 -3.49 -3.96
C LEU A 31 -14.97 -2.43 -3.03
N ASP A 32 -15.77 -1.56 -2.42
CA ASP A 32 -15.30 -0.59 -1.43
C ASP A 32 -14.67 -1.28 -0.22
N GLU A 33 -15.30 -2.35 0.28
CA GLU A 33 -14.79 -3.12 1.43
C GLU A 33 -13.53 -3.91 1.07
N LEU A 34 -13.48 -4.50 -0.13
CA LEU A 34 -12.28 -5.14 -0.65
C LEU A 34 -11.13 -4.16 -0.84
N HIS A 35 -11.42 -2.95 -1.31
CA HIS A 35 -10.43 -1.89 -1.42
C HIS A 35 -9.89 -1.49 -0.05
N ARG A 36 -10.75 -1.31 0.97
CA ARG A 36 -10.32 -0.98 2.34
C ARG A 36 -9.39 -2.03 2.94
N THR A 37 -9.67 -3.30 2.72
CA THR A 37 -8.85 -4.41 3.24
C THR A 37 -7.55 -4.58 2.45
N ALA A 38 -7.58 -4.51 1.12
CA ALA A 38 -6.40 -4.70 0.28
C ALA A 38 -5.45 -3.48 0.22
N SER A 39 -5.96 -2.26 0.42
CA SER A 39 -5.13 -1.04 0.39
C SER A 39 -4.03 -1.01 1.46
N ALA A 40 -4.12 -1.84 2.50
CA ALA A 40 -3.09 -1.94 3.53
C ALA A 40 -1.85 -2.75 3.10
N GLU A 41 -1.98 -3.59 2.06
CA GLU A 41 -0.98 -4.62 1.73
C GLU A 41 -0.36 -4.51 0.34
N GLN A 42 -1.01 -3.83 -0.64
CA GLN A 42 -0.63 -3.89 -2.06
C GLN A 42 -0.40 -2.51 -2.72
N GLY A 43 0.44 -2.48 -3.76
CA GLY A 43 0.68 -1.29 -4.59
C GLY A 43 -0.48 -0.98 -5.56
N TYR A 44 -0.61 0.27 -6.02
CA TYR A 44 -1.76 0.74 -6.82
C TYR A 44 -2.04 -0.09 -8.09
N ALA A 45 -1.01 -0.40 -8.88
CA ALA A 45 -1.16 -1.18 -10.11
C ALA A 45 -1.55 -2.65 -9.83
N GLU A 46 -1.20 -3.16 -8.65
CA GLU A 46 -1.55 -4.50 -8.21
C GLU A 46 -2.99 -4.54 -7.68
N LEU A 47 -3.43 -3.47 -7.02
CA LEU A 47 -4.77 -3.30 -6.46
C LEU A 47 -5.86 -3.28 -7.54
N GLU A 48 -5.63 -2.58 -8.66
CA GLU A 48 -6.56 -2.58 -9.79
C GLU A 48 -6.73 -3.99 -10.37
N ARG A 49 -5.60 -4.67 -10.63
CA ARG A 49 -5.59 -6.06 -11.13
C ARG A 49 -6.21 -7.05 -10.15
N PHE A 50 -6.09 -6.78 -8.85
CA PHE A 50 -6.70 -7.57 -7.80
C PHE A 50 -8.22 -7.40 -7.79
N LEU A 51 -8.72 -6.15 -7.76
CA LEU A 51 -10.15 -5.86 -7.75
C LEU A 51 -10.86 -6.41 -9.00
N LYS A 52 -10.28 -6.23 -10.19
CA LYS A 52 -10.83 -6.77 -11.44
C LYS A 52 -10.88 -8.29 -11.45
N ARG A 53 -9.81 -8.98 -11.02
CA ARG A 53 -9.81 -10.45 -10.90
C ARG A 53 -10.84 -10.93 -9.88
N ARG A 54 -10.94 -10.24 -8.74
CA ARG A 54 -11.85 -10.62 -7.66
C ARG A 54 -13.31 -10.40 -8.03
N LEU A 55 -13.62 -9.36 -8.79
CA LEU A 55 -14.95 -9.09 -9.34
C LEU A 55 -15.46 -10.28 -10.17
N HIS A 56 -14.67 -10.74 -11.13
CA HIS A 56 -15.06 -11.87 -11.98
C HIS A 56 -15.11 -13.21 -11.23
N TYR A 57 -14.28 -13.38 -10.19
CA TYR A 57 -14.33 -14.57 -9.36
C TYR A 57 -15.60 -14.64 -8.48
N LEU A 58 -15.99 -13.51 -7.88
CA LEU A 58 -17.14 -13.45 -6.98
C LEU A 58 -18.48 -13.40 -7.71
N HIS A 59 -18.49 -12.83 -8.92
CA HIS A 59 -19.69 -12.65 -9.73
C HIS A 59 -19.44 -13.14 -11.16
N PRO A 60 -19.46 -14.47 -11.40
CA PRO A 60 -19.20 -15.04 -12.72
C PRO A 60 -20.32 -14.77 -13.73
N ASP A 61 -21.53 -14.47 -13.27
CA ASP A 61 -22.74 -14.26 -14.07
C ASP A 61 -23.03 -12.77 -14.35
N LEU A 62 -22.02 -11.90 -14.26
CA LEU A 62 -22.19 -10.48 -14.53
C LEU A 62 -22.56 -10.20 -15.99
N THR A 63 -23.55 -9.33 -16.17
CA THR A 63 -23.88 -8.77 -17.47
C THR A 63 -22.86 -7.71 -17.88
N ARG A 64 -22.76 -7.44 -19.19
CA ARG A 64 -21.86 -6.40 -19.73
C ARG A 64 -22.12 -5.01 -19.14
N TYR A 65 -23.37 -4.72 -18.78
CA TYR A 65 -23.75 -3.46 -18.14
C TYR A 65 -23.16 -3.36 -16.74
N GLU A 66 -23.33 -4.41 -15.93
CA GLU A 66 -22.82 -4.48 -14.55
C GLU A 66 -21.30 -4.46 -14.51
N ILE A 67 -20.61 -5.16 -15.43
CA ILE A 67 -19.15 -5.11 -15.55
C ILE A 67 -18.68 -3.68 -15.77
N LYS A 68 -19.26 -2.97 -16.75
CA LYS A 68 -18.89 -1.58 -17.03
C LYS A 68 -19.18 -0.65 -15.84
N ALA A 69 -20.27 -0.86 -15.12
CA ALA A 69 -20.60 -0.07 -13.94
C ALA A 69 -19.59 -0.31 -12.81
N ALA A 70 -19.24 -1.58 -12.55
CA ALA A 70 -18.26 -1.97 -11.55
C ALA A 70 -16.84 -1.49 -11.91
N GLU A 71 -16.41 -1.59 -13.17
CA GLU A 71 -15.12 -1.06 -13.62
C GLU A 71 -15.04 0.46 -13.46
N ARG A 72 -16.09 1.20 -13.86
CA ARG A 72 -16.16 2.64 -13.61
C ARG A 72 -16.11 2.97 -12.12
N HIS A 73 -16.69 2.13 -11.26
CA HIS A 73 -16.61 2.30 -9.82
C HIS A 73 -15.21 2.03 -9.29
N ILE A 74 -14.52 0.99 -9.78
CA ILE A 74 -13.10 0.74 -9.48
C ILE A 74 -12.24 1.93 -9.89
N ASP A 75 -12.43 2.46 -11.10
CA ASP A 75 -11.72 3.64 -11.58
C ASP A 75 -12.01 4.86 -10.69
N LYS A 76 -13.27 5.03 -10.23
CA LYS A 76 -13.65 6.06 -9.26
C LYS A 76 -12.99 5.87 -7.90
N ILE A 77 -12.93 4.66 -7.35
CA ILE A 77 -12.26 4.39 -6.06
C ILE A 77 -10.77 4.73 -6.18
N LEU A 78 -10.13 4.29 -7.26
CA LEU A 78 -8.71 4.49 -7.49
C LEU A 78 -8.38 5.97 -7.79
N SER A 79 -9.27 6.69 -8.49
CA SER A 79 -9.11 8.12 -8.81
C SER A 79 -9.59 9.07 -7.72
N ALA A 80 -10.54 8.66 -6.87
CA ALA A 80 -10.98 9.38 -5.66
C ALA A 80 -9.96 9.26 -4.51
N ARG A 81 -8.80 8.65 -4.79
CA ARG A 81 -7.59 8.80 -4.00
C ARG A 81 -6.78 10.03 -4.47
N PRO A 82 -7.27 11.26 -4.23
CA PRO A 82 -6.43 12.40 -3.86
C PRO A 82 -6.86 12.95 -2.47
N ALA A 83 -5.91 13.49 -1.72
CA ALA A 83 -6.09 14.31 -0.51
C ALA A 83 -6.42 13.69 0.88
N VAL A 84 -7.10 12.54 1.05
CA VAL A 84 -7.29 12.01 2.45
C VAL A 84 -5.99 11.40 3.01
N LEU A 85 -5.10 10.95 2.12
CA LEU A 85 -3.71 10.66 2.48
C LEU A 85 -2.84 11.91 2.59
N GLU A 86 -3.30 13.12 2.22
CA GLU A 86 -2.59 14.35 2.60
C GLU A 86 -2.93 14.73 4.04
N ILE A 87 -4.20 14.66 4.49
CA ILE A 87 -4.51 15.09 5.87
C ILE A 87 -4.05 14.05 6.94
N VAL A 88 -3.94 12.77 6.59
CA VAL A 88 -3.35 11.74 7.49
C VAL A 88 -1.88 11.44 7.16
N GLY A 89 -1.43 11.74 5.93
CA GLY A 89 -0.03 11.61 5.51
C GLY A 89 0.80 12.88 5.70
N GLU A 90 0.24 14.02 6.06
CA GLU A 90 1.01 15.21 6.48
C GLU A 90 1.64 15.04 7.88
N ALA A 91 1.28 13.97 8.61
CA ALA A 91 2.05 13.51 9.76
C ALA A 91 3.24 12.58 9.38
N GLN A 92 3.32 12.19 8.10
CA GLN A 92 4.46 11.50 7.49
C GLN A 92 5.07 12.45 6.47
N ASN A 93 5.90 13.37 6.97
CA ASN A 93 6.92 14.02 6.15
C ASN A 93 7.85 12.89 5.62
N GLU A 94 7.40 12.16 4.60
CA GLU A 94 8.21 11.39 3.69
C GLU A 94 9.08 12.42 2.97
N ILE A 95 10.21 12.74 3.61
CA ILE A 95 11.41 13.02 2.84
C ILE A 95 11.48 11.87 1.83
N SER A 96 11.28 12.17 0.56
CA SER A 96 11.45 11.23 -0.54
C SER A 96 12.90 10.76 -0.53
N ILE A 97 13.22 9.77 0.31
CA ILE A 97 14.54 9.17 0.38
C ILE A 97 14.69 8.36 -0.91
N GLN A 98 15.17 9.01 -1.97
CA GLN A 98 15.57 8.40 -3.22
C GLN A 98 17.07 8.08 -3.16
N LEU A 99 17.46 7.00 -3.84
CA LEU A 99 18.88 6.68 -4.05
C LEU A 99 19.32 7.23 -5.39
N ASP A 100 20.44 7.93 -5.39
CA ASP A 100 21.13 8.29 -6.63
C ASP A 100 21.94 7.09 -7.15
N LEU A 101 22.28 7.08 -8.45
CA LEU A 101 23.11 6.03 -9.07
C LEU A 101 24.43 5.82 -8.31
N ASP A 102 25.10 6.92 -7.94
CA ASP A 102 26.36 6.89 -7.17
C ASP A 102 26.21 6.24 -5.78
N GLU A 103 25.03 6.34 -5.15
CA GLU A 103 24.76 5.73 -3.85
C GLU A 103 24.57 4.22 -3.99
N ILE A 104 23.92 3.78 -5.07
CA ILE A 104 23.73 2.37 -5.39
C ILE A 104 25.08 1.70 -5.67
N GLU A 105 25.95 2.35 -6.43
CA GLU A 105 27.31 1.84 -6.72
C GLU A 105 28.16 1.68 -5.44
N ARG A 106 27.93 2.53 -4.44
CA ARG A 106 28.59 2.45 -3.12
C ARG A 106 27.94 1.43 -2.17
N GLY A 107 26.94 0.68 -2.63
CA GLY A 107 26.23 -0.33 -1.84
C GLY A 107 25.24 0.25 -0.83
N VAL A 108 24.80 1.50 -1.02
CA VAL A 108 23.76 2.10 -0.20
C VAL A 108 22.40 1.52 -0.59
N GLN A 109 21.65 1.09 0.41
CA GLN A 109 20.29 0.57 0.24
C GLN A 109 19.32 1.27 1.19
N ILE A 110 18.04 1.33 0.83
CA ILE A 110 16.99 1.84 1.70
C ILE A 110 16.41 0.68 2.52
N ALA A 111 16.43 0.82 3.84
CA ALA A 111 15.90 -0.17 4.76
C ALA A 111 14.98 0.47 5.80
N ARG A 112 13.90 -0.24 6.17
CA ARG A 112 13.07 0.13 7.31
C ARG A 112 13.68 -0.41 8.59
N VAL A 113 14.24 0.48 9.40
CA VAL A 113 14.90 0.14 10.64
C VAL A 113 13.92 0.26 11.80
N ALA A 114 13.74 -0.82 12.55
CA ALA A 114 12.98 -0.83 13.79
C ALA A 114 13.71 0.01 14.84
N MET A 115 13.00 1.01 15.37
CA MET A 115 13.51 1.97 16.33
C MET A 115 12.49 2.26 17.42
N ARG A 116 12.97 2.57 18.63
CA ARG A 116 12.11 3.14 19.68
C ARG A 116 11.96 4.64 19.49
N VAL A 117 10.74 5.08 19.23
CA VAL A 117 10.35 6.49 19.08
C VAL A 117 9.17 6.76 20.00
N ALA A 118 9.35 7.66 20.97
CA ALA A 118 8.33 7.99 21.98
C ALA A 118 7.70 6.75 22.65
N GLY A 119 8.53 5.82 23.10
CA GLY A 119 8.11 4.59 23.81
C GLY A 119 7.56 3.47 22.91
N ARG A 120 7.21 3.74 21.65
CA ARG A 120 6.70 2.72 20.70
C ARG A 120 7.79 2.29 19.73
N THR A 121 7.72 1.03 19.27
CA THR A 121 8.54 0.59 18.13
C THR A 121 7.95 1.17 16.85
N ARG A 122 8.75 1.90 16.08
CA ARG A 122 8.43 2.41 14.75
C ARG A 122 9.44 1.88 13.75
N TYR A 123 8.98 1.61 12.54
CA TYR A 123 9.82 1.23 11.42
C TYR A 123 10.09 2.47 10.58
N VAL A 124 11.31 3.00 10.67
CA VAL A 124 11.69 4.26 10.04
C VAL A 124 12.59 3.97 8.84
N PRO A 125 12.30 4.50 7.64
CA PRO A 125 13.16 4.32 6.48
C PRO A 125 14.47 5.08 6.65
N TYR A 126 15.59 4.42 6.35
CA TYR A 126 16.92 5.01 6.33
C TYR A 126 17.73 4.49 5.15
N LYS A 127 18.65 5.32 4.66
CA LYS A 127 19.77 4.88 3.82
C LYS A 127 20.78 4.16 4.72
N ILE A 128 21.12 2.94 4.38
CA ILE A 128 22.10 2.12 5.10
C ILE A 128 23.16 1.61 4.15
N MET A 129 24.38 1.46 4.63
CA MET A 129 25.52 0.99 3.85
C MET A 129 26.26 -0.09 4.65
N PRO A 130 26.74 -1.17 4.01
CA PRO A 130 27.63 -2.12 4.69
C PRO A 130 28.90 -1.39 5.14
N THR A 131 29.45 -1.79 6.30
CA THR A 131 30.70 -1.23 6.80
C THR A 131 31.82 -2.26 6.65
N GLU A 132 33.00 -1.84 6.18
CA GLU A 132 34.16 -2.73 6.07
C GLU A 132 34.74 -3.08 7.45
N THR A 133 34.58 -2.19 8.43
CA THR A 133 35.14 -2.32 9.79
C THR A 133 34.50 -3.43 10.61
N THR A 134 33.28 -3.88 10.28
CA THR A 134 32.53 -4.83 11.10
C THR A 134 31.64 -5.70 10.21
N PRO A 135 32.11 -6.89 9.81
CA PRO A 135 31.38 -7.78 8.92
C PRO A 135 29.98 -8.09 9.44
N GLY A 136 28.96 -7.97 8.57
CA GLY A 136 27.56 -8.24 8.90
C GLY A 136 26.80 -7.06 9.53
N LYS A 137 27.48 -5.98 9.94
CA LYS A 137 26.83 -4.74 10.38
C LYS A 137 26.73 -3.73 9.25
N HIS A 138 25.65 -2.97 9.25
CA HIS A 138 25.46 -1.83 8.37
C HIS A 138 25.46 -0.55 9.20
N ILE A 139 25.74 0.58 8.57
CA ILE A 139 25.65 1.90 9.18
C ILE A 139 24.56 2.70 8.50
N ILE A 140 23.83 3.50 9.28
CA ILE A 140 22.95 4.52 8.71
C ILE A 140 23.83 5.62 8.13
N VAL A 141 23.55 5.98 6.89
CA VAL A 141 24.28 7.03 6.16
C VAL A 141 23.33 8.16 5.77
N ARG A 142 23.90 9.33 5.51
CA ARG A 142 23.22 10.50 4.97
C ARG A 142 24.08 11.11 3.87
N ARG A 143 23.46 11.86 2.97
CA ARG A 143 24.18 12.71 2.04
C ARG A 143 24.63 13.98 2.75
N ASP A 144 25.89 14.33 2.60
CA ASP A 144 26.40 15.62 3.05
C ASP A 144 25.99 16.72 2.05
N PRO A 145 25.27 17.78 2.47
CA PRO A 145 24.77 18.79 1.55
C PRO A 145 25.88 19.63 0.91
N ALA A 146 27.06 19.74 1.54
CA ALA A 146 28.16 20.55 1.00
C ALA A 146 28.99 19.80 -0.04
N SER A 147 29.34 18.54 0.24
CA SER A 147 30.20 17.72 -0.64
C SER A 147 29.43 16.78 -1.56
N GLY A 148 28.13 16.56 -1.30
CA GLY A 148 27.33 15.54 -1.97
C GLY A 148 27.74 14.10 -1.61
N ALA A 149 28.74 13.92 -0.74
CA ALA A 149 29.28 12.61 -0.38
C ALA A 149 28.36 11.86 0.60
N VAL A 150 28.37 10.54 0.52
CA VAL A 150 27.72 9.67 1.49
C VAL A 150 28.56 9.62 2.76
N VAL A 151 28.01 10.10 3.87
CA VAL A 151 28.67 10.16 5.17
C VAL A 151 27.87 9.42 6.25
N PRO A 152 28.51 8.84 7.28
CA PRO A 152 27.80 8.21 8.38
C PRO A 152 26.86 9.19 9.11
N ALA A 153 25.66 8.73 9.44
CA ALA A 153 24.76 9.47 10.31
C ALA A 153 25.18 9.26 11.77
N LEU A 154 25.68 10.33 12.39
CA LEU A 154 26.14 10.32 13.77
C LEU A 154 24.98 10.61 14.74
N LYS A 155 24.94 9.92 15.87
CA LYS A 155 24.10 10.25 17.03
C LYS A 155 25.00 10.43 18.25
N ARG A 156 25.03 11.64 18.81
CA ARG A 156 25.96 11.99 19.91
C ARG A 156 27.43 11.65 19.59
N GLY A 157 27.84 11.88 18.33
CA GLY A 157 29.21 11.63 17.85
C GLY A 157 29.51 10.18 17.44
N ILE A 158 28.58 9.24 17.60
CA ILE A 158 28.80 7.81 17.32
C ILE A 158 28.03 7.38 16.06
N CYS A 159 28.65 6.54 15.22
CA CYS A 159 28.01 5.92 14.06
C CYS A 159 26.81 5.07 14.49
N ARG A 160 25.71 5.16 13.74
CA ARG A 160 24.50 4.39 14.03
C ARG A 160 24.53 3.07 13.30
N TYR A 161 24.88 2.00 14.00
CA TYR A 161 24.88 0.65 13.46
C TYR A 161 23.48 0.05 13.39
N VAL A 162 23.25 -0.77 12.38
CA VAL A 162 22.04 -1.55 12.18
C VAL A 162 22.40 -2.97 11.77
N GLU A 163 21.63 -3.92 12.28
CA GLU A 163 21.82 -5.34 12.06
C GLU A 163 20.51 -5.95 11.56
N ARG A 164 20.65 -7.00 10.73
CA ARG A 164 19.51 -7.77 10.25
C ARG A 164 19.22 -8.88 11.23
N ASP A 165 18.01 -8.91 11.77
CA ASP A 165 17.55 -9.95 12.68
C ASP A 165 17.28 -11.27 11.92
N GLY A 166 17.16 -12.39 12.64
CA GLY A 166 16.86 -13.71 12.05
C GLY A 166 15.54 -13.75 11.27
N ASN A 167 14.61 -12.85 11.59
CA ASN A 167 13.34 -12.66 10.89
C ASN A 167 13.44 -11.74 9.66
N GLY A 168 14.65 -11.32 9.28
CA GLY A 168 14.91 -10.49 8.11
C GLY A 168 14.71 -8.98 8.31
N PHE A 169 14.25 -8.54 9.49
CA PHE A 169 14.04 -7.12 9.82
C PHE A 169 15.33 -6.42 10.24
N TRP A 170 15.45 -5.12 9.90
CA TRP A 170 16.56 -4.29 10.35
C TRP A 170 16.26 -3.69 11.72
N LYS A 171 17.20 -3.79 12.66
CA LYS A 171 17.12 -3.20 14.00
C LYS A 171 18.34 -2.36 14.30
N SER A 172 18.19 -1.31 15.11
CA SER A 172 19.34 -0.57 15.63
C SER A 172 20.20 -1.53 16.46
N ALA A 173 21.47 -1.68 16.07
CA ALA A 173 22.44 -2.36 16.90
C ALA A 173 22.82 -1.41 18.04
N SER A 174 22.55 -1.85 19.27
CA SER A 174 22.98 -1.21 20.51
C SER A 174 24.47 -1.38 20.73
#